data_AF-A0A4R4JRW5-F1
#
_entry.id   AF-A0A4R4JRW5-F1
#
_cell.length_a   1.000
_cell.length_b   1.000
_cell.length_c   1.000
_cell.angle_alpha   90.00
_cell.angle_beta   90.00
_cell.angle_gamma   90.00
#
_symmetry.space_group_name_H-M   'P 1'
#
loop_
_entity.id
_entity.type
_entity.pdbx_description
1 polymer ?
#
loop_
_entity_poly.entity_id
_entity_poly.type
_entity_poly.pdbx_seq_one_letter_code
_entity_poly.pdbx_strand_id
1 'polypeptide(L)'
;MNKVMSIDPLILDIGIVVIALKNGDKSVQGEALYQKGMALIETTQQQLRDHEVSEDDVTQVIYALCALLDETVLSRPDRDDGHETWSKTLLQTRFFNTHHAGERLFERIRQVLNQSHPSPLVLTGFQRVLALGFQGGDSVQIVQERQSLLAALTERVGEMVVQPHQAIRTHARRCQGRFWRSRSLGFWGCQVVLAVVLMWWGLHLYLQQCLSVG
;
A
#
# COMPACT_ATOMS: atom_id res chain seq x y z
N MET A 1 -22.54 8.41 29.37
CA MET A 1 -22.09 7.18 28.67
C MET A 1 -21.03 7.59 27.68
N ASN A 2 -19.75 7.34 27.98
CA ASN A 2 -18.66 7.65 27.03
C ASN A 2 -18.81 6.76 25.80
N LYS A 3 -19.18 7.37 24.68
CA LYS A 3 -19.14 6.71 23.37
C LYS A 3 -17.67 6.48 23.06
N VAL A 4 -17.23 5.23 23.08
CA VAL A 4 -15.89 4.87 22.59
C VAL A 4 -15.80 5.40 21.17
N MET A 5 -14.86 6.32 20.94
CA MET A 5 -14.63 6.92 19.64
C MET A 5 -14.21 5.84 18.66
N SER A 6 -14.96 5.69 17.56
CA SER A 6 -14.54 4.85 16.44
C SER A 6 -13.66 5.70 15.54
N ILE A 7 -12.43 5.23 15.33
CA ILE A 7 -11.45 5.84 14.41
C ILE A 7 -11.77 5.52 12.93
N ASP A 8 -12.65 4.56 12.68
CA ASP A 8 -12.94 4.05 11.34
C ASP A 8 -13.42 5.14 10.36
N PRO A 9 -14.31 6.09 10.73
CA PRO A 9 -14.71 7.18 9.84
C PRO A 9 -13.55 8.09 9.45
N LEU A 10 -12.63 8.36 10.38
CA LEU A 10 -11.45 9.20 10.14
C LEU A 10 -10.51 8.54 9.12
N ILE A 11 -10.30 7.24 9.30
CA ILE A 11 -9.44 6.46 8.41
C ILE A 11 -10.10 6.21 7.07
N LEU A 12 -11.44 6.21 6.99
CA LEU A 12 -12.18 6.01 5.75
C LEU A 12 -11.84 7.09 4.72
N ASP A 13 -11.80 8.37 5.12
CA ASP A 13 -11.51 9.48 4.21
C ASP A 13 -10.10 9.37 3.61
N ILE A 14 -9.12 9.01 4.44
CA ILE A 14 -7.75 8.72 3.99
C ILE A 14 -7.72 7.46 3.12
N GLY A 15 -8.44 6.42 3.52
CA GLY A 15 -8.55 5.15 2.81
C GLY A 15 -9.10 5.32 1.40
N ILE A 16 -10.09 6.19 1.19
CA ILE A 16 -10.63 6.52 -0.14
C ILE A 16 -9.53 7.11 -1.04
N VAL A 17 -8.74 8.05 -0.53
CA VAL A 17 -7.62 8.63 -1.28
C VAL A 17 -6.56 7.57 -1.59
N VAL A 18 -6.19 6.76 -0.60
CA VAL A 18 -5.20 5.68 -0.78
C VAL A 18 -5.65 4.69 -1.86
N ILE A 19 -6.91 4.24 -1.81
CA ILE A 19 -7.48 3.31 -2.78
C ILE A 19 -7.55 3.94 -4.17
N ALA A 20 -7.96 5.21 -4.27
CA ALA A 20 -8.01 5.93 -5.55
C ALA A 20 -6.62 6.04 -6.19
N LEU A 21 -5.61 6.44 -5.40
CA LEU A 21 -4.22 6.53 -5.85
C LEU A 21 -3.65 5.18 -6.28
N LYS A 22 -3.90 4.11 -5.51
CA LYS A 22 -3.47 2.74 -5.87
C LYS A 22 -4.10 2.23 -7.15
N ASN A 23 -5.32 2.69 -7.48
CA ASN A 23 -6.00 2.36 -8.73
C ASN A 23 -5.57 3.24 -9.92
N GLY A 24 -4.59 4.14 -9.72
CA GLY A 24 -4.09 5.03 -10.77
C GLY A 24 -5.03 6.18 -11.10
N ASP A 25 -5.85 6.63 -10.14
CA ASP A 25 -6.62 7.86 -10.33
C ASP A 25 -5.67 9.05 -10.49
N LYS A 26 -5.89 9.80 -11.56
CA LYS A 26 -5.11 10.97 -11.98
C LYS A 26 -5.89 12.27 -11.82
N SER A 27 -7.09 12.24 -11.23
CA SER A 27 -7.98 13.38 -11.09
C SER A 27 -7.45 14.49 -10.19
N VAL A 28 -6.57 14.15 -9.24
CA VAL A 28 -5.93 15.10 -8.31
C VAL A 28 -4.41 14.93 -8.42
N GLN A 29 -3.73 15.85 -9.10
CA GLN A 29 -2.28 15.85 -9.31
C GLN A 29 -1.63 17.13 -8.77
N GLY A 30 -0.31 17.08 -8.54
CA GLY A 30 0.48 18.23 -8.13
C GLY A 30 0.21 18.69 -6.70
N GLU A 31 0.30 20.01 -6.49
CA GLU A 31 0.11 20.67 -5.20
C GLU A 31 -1.25 20.35 -4.56
N ALA A 32 -2.31 20.23 -5.36
CA ALA A 32 -3.65 19.93 -4.84
C ALA A 32 -3.71 18.57 -4.12
N LEU A 33 -2.95 17.58 -4.58
CA LEU A 33 -2.87 16.27 -3.91
C LEU A 33 -2.19 16.41 -2.56
N TYR A 34 -1.05 17.12 -2.51
CA TYR A 34 -0.31 17.37 -1.28
C TYR A 34 -1.14 18.15 -0.24
N GLN A 35 -1.79 19.23 -0.67
CA GLN A 35 -2.69 20.02 0.18
C GLN A 35 -3.86 19.18 0.72
N LYS A 36 -4.43 18.31 -0.12
CA LYS A 36 -5.47 17.37 0.33
C LYS A 36 -4.95 16.39 1.38
N GLY A 37 -3.75 15.86 1.20
CA GLY A 37 -3.08 15.00 2.18
C GLY A 37 -2.88 15.69 3.52
N MET A 38 -2.34 16.92 3.51
CA MET A 38 -2.16 17.73 4.71
C MET A 38 -3.49 18.01 5.42
N ALA A 39 -4.50 18.47 4.68
CA ALA A 39 -5.81 18.78 5.25
C ALA A 39 -6.47 17.57 5.90
N LEU A 40 -6.33 16.37 5.31
CA LEU A 40 -6.84 15.13 5.92
C LEU A 40 -6.12 14.80 7.24
N ILE A 41 -4.80 14.96 7.27
CA ILE A 41 -4.00 14.73 8.50
C ILE A 41 -4.37 15.74 9.58
N GLU A 42 -4.43 17.03 9.26
CA GLU A 42 -4.79 18.10 10.21
C GLU A 42 -6.21 17.91 10.74
N THR A 43 -7.18 17.58 9.87
CA THR A 43 -8.56 17.31 10.27
C THR A 43 -8.64 16.10 11.20
N THR A 44 -7.95 15.01 10.86
CA THR A 44 -7.89 13.81 11.71
C THR A 44 -7.27 14.14 13.06
N GLN A 45 -6.18 14.90 13.08
CA GLN A 45 -5.50 15.30 14.30
C GLN A 45 -6.41 16.14 15.20
N GLN A 46 -7.10 17.13 14.62
CA GLN A 46 -8.04 17.97 15.35
C GLN A 46 -9.20 17.14 15.92
N GLN A 47 -9.79 16.27 15.12
CA GLN A 47 -10.91 15.43 15.56
C GLN A 47 -10.52 14.46 16.68
N LEU A 48 -9.29 13.92 16.67
CA LEU A 48 -8.80 13.10 17.79
C LEU A 48 -8.64 13.95 19.07
N ARG A 49 -8.10 15.17 18.96
CA ARG A 49 -7.94 16.10 20.10
C ARG A 49 -9.29 16.54 20.67
N ASP A 50 -10.27 16.82 19.82
CA ASP A 50 -11.63 17.22 20.23
C ASP A 50 -12.34 16.13 21.04
N HIS A 51 -11.91 14.88 20.88
CA HIS A 51 -12.41 13.74 21.65
C HIS A 51 -11.49 13.37 22.82
N GLU A 52 -10.62 14.27 23.25
CA GLU A 52 -9.75 14.14 24.42
C GLU A 52 -8.81 12.92 24.34
N VAL A 53 -8.46 12.48 23.12
CA VAL A 53 -7.45 11.43 22.91
C VAL A 53 -6.09 11.95 23.38
N SER A 54 -5.32 11.10 24.06
CA SER A 54 -4.01 11.49 24.59
C SER A 54 -3.05 11.91 23.46
N GLU A 55 -2.17 12.87 23.74
CA GLU A 55 -1.20 13.35 22.74
C GLU A 55 -0.29 12.25 22.18
N ASP A 56 0.06 11.25 23.01
CA ASP A 56 0.84 10.10 22.54
C ASP A 56 0.04 9.27 21.55
N ASP A 57 -1.23 8.93 21.87
CA ASP A 57 -2.09 8.17 20.97
C ASP A 57 -2.36 8.91 19.65
N VAL A 58 -2.61 10.22 19.72
CA VAL A 58 -2.73 11.10 18.53
C VAL A 58 -1.46 11.01 17.69
N THR A 59 -0.30 11.15 18.32
CA THR A 59 1.01 11.07 17.66
C THR A 59 1.20 9.73 16.95
N GLN A 60 0.90 8.61 17.60
CA GLN A 60 1.05 7.28 17.01
C GLN A 60 0.15 7.10 15.78
N VAL A 61 -1.13 7.49 15.87
CA VAL A 61 -2.09 7.37 14.76
C VAL A 61 -1.68 8.26 13.58
N ILE A 62 -1.41 9.53 13.84
CA ILE A 62 -1.05 10.49 12.78
C ILE A 62 0.25 10.06 12.10
N TYR A 63 1.21 9.52 12.86
CA TYR A 63 2.45 8.99 12.31
C TYR A 63 2.19 7.86 11.31
N ALA A 64 1.32 6.91 11.66
CA ALA A 64 0.97 5.79 10.80
C ALA A 64 0.22 6.23 9.52
N LEU A 65 -0.66 7.23 9.64
CA LEU A 65 -1.40 7.77 8.50
C LEU A 65 -0.49 8.54 7.53
N CYS A 66 0.44 9.35 8.05
CA CYS A 66 1.46 9.99 7.23
C CYS A 66 2.32 8.94 6.51
N ALA A 67 2.73 7.87 7.21
CA ALA A 67 3.49 6.77 6.62
C ALA A 67 2.76 6.12 5.43
N LEU A 68 1.47 5.85 5.61
CA LEU A 68 0.62 5.27 4.57
C LEU A 68 0.48 6.17 3.35
N LEU A 69 0.22 7.46 3.55
CA LEU A 69 0.06 8.42 2.46
C LEU A 69 1.36 8.64 1.71
N ASP A 70 2.47 8.88 2.43
CA ASP A 70 3.79 9.07 1.84
C ASP A 70 4.18 7.86 0.99
N GLU A 71 4.07 6.64 1.53
CA GLU A 71 4.35 5.43 0.77
C GLU A 71 3.41 5.29 -0.44
N THR A 72 2.11 5.50 -0.25
CA THR A 72 1.14 5.34 -1.34
C THR A 72 1.42 6.27 -2.51
N VAL A 73 1.83 7.52 -2.25
CA VAL A 73 2.15 8.49 -3.30
C VAL A 73 3.47 8.16 -3.99
N LEU A 74 4.51 7.79 -3.20
CA LEU A 74 5.85 7.50 -3.70
C LEU A 74 5.97 6.14 -4.39
N SER A 75 5.15 5.16 -4.03
CA SER A 75 5.12 3.83 -4.66
C SER A 75 4.34 3.80 -5.98
N ARG A 76 3.80 4.93 -6.45
CA ARG A 76 3.10 4.99 -7.75
C ARG A 76 4.11 4.79 -8.89
N PRO A 77 3.72 4.07 -9.97
CA PRO A 77 4.62 3.80 -11.08
C PRO A 77 4.93 5.05 -11.92
N ASP A 78 3.98 5.98 -12.00
CA ASP A 78 4.11 7.21 -12.75
C ASP A 78 4.68 8.33 -11.84
N ARG A 79 5.80 8.93 -12.25
CA ARG A 79 6.32 10.16 -11.62
C ARG A 79 5.61 11.39 -12.17
N ASP A 80 4.38 11.58 -11.72
CA ASP A 80 3.59 12.76 -12.04
C ASP A 80 3.99 13.98 -11.20
N ASP A 81 3.41 15.14 -11.49
CA ASP A 81 3.66 16.37 -10.73
C ASP A 81 3.34 16.21 -9.23
N GLY A 82 2.38 15.35 -8.89
CA GLY A 82 2.04 15.04 -7.49
C GLY A 82 3.19 14.33 -6.79
N HIS A 83 3.83 13.35 -7.44
CA HIS A 83 5.00 12.66 -6.93
C HIS A 83 6.16 13.65 -6.75
N GLU A 84 6.44 14.48 -7.76
CA GLU A 84 7.51 15.48 -7.70
C GLU A 84 7.30 16.48 -6.55
N THR A 85 6.09 17.04 -6.40
CA THR A 85 5.78 17.94 -5.28
C THR A 85 5.91 17.22 -3.94
N TRP A 86 5.31 16.05 -3.79
CA TRP A 86 5.27 15.32 -2.52
C TRP A 86 6.66 14.85 -2.07
N SER A 87 7.51 14.45 -3.01
CA SER A 87 8.88 14.01 -2.72
C SER A 87 9.80 15.10 -2.17
N LYS A 88 9.49 16.39 -2.41
CA LYS A 88 10.27 17.51 -1.85
C LYS A 88 10.14 17.60 -0.34
N THR A 89 8.96 17.30 0.20
CA THR A 89 8.72 17.34 1.64
C THR A 89 7.62 16.33 1.97
N LEU A 90 8.02 15.20 2.56
CA LEU A 90 7.09 14.18 3.00
C LEU A 90 6.23 14.69 4.17
N LEU A 91 5.00 14.16 4.31
CA LEU A 91 4.16 14.48 5.45
C LEU A 91 4.84 14.07 6.76
N GLN A 92 5.52 12.92 6.78
CA GLN A 92 6.33 12.51 7.93
C GLN A 92 7.40 13.53 8.32
N THR A 93 8.08 14.13 7.34
CA THR A 93 9.05 15.20 7.60
C THR A 93 8.35 16.46 8.10
N ARG A 94 7.21 16.82 7.52
CA ARG A 94 6.46 18.01 7.89
C ARG A 94 5.92 17.97 9.32
N PHE A 95 5.31 16.84 9.71
CA PHE A 95 4.63 16.68 11.00
C PHE A 95 5.55 16.18 12.12
N PHE A 96 6.60 15.40 11.80
CA PHE A 96 7.44 14.74 12.80
C PHE A 96 8.93 15.03 12.66
N ASN A 97 9.32 15.91 11.72
CA ASN A 97 10.71 16.28 11.47
C ASN A 97 11.65 15.06 11.32
N THR A 98 11.17 14.01 10.65
CA THR A 98 11.92 12.77 10.45
C THR A 98 11.90 12.34 8.97
N HIS A 99 13.02 11.78 8.51
CA HIS A 99 13.19 11.32 7.11
C HIS A 99 13.16 9.79 6.95
N HIS A 100 13.10 9.03 8.05
CA HIS A 100 13.13 7.55 8.02
C HIS A 100 11.96 6.99 8.81
N ALA A 101 10.77 7.01 8.22
CA ALA A 101 9.57 6.75 8.98
C ALA A 101 8.69 5.59 8.46
N GLY A 102 8.97 5.07 7.26
CA GLY A 102 8.44 3.78 6.81
C GLY A 102 8.94 2.60 7.66
N GLU A 103 10.27 2.46 7.81
CA GLU A 103 10.89 1.37 8.58
C GLU A 103 10.58 1.43 10.08
N ARG A 104 10.29 2.62 10.61
CA ARG A 104 9.99 2.83 12.04
C ARG A 104 8.55 2.55 12.42
N LEU A 105 7.61 2.44 11.46
CA LEU A 105 6.23 2.13 11.80
C LEU A 105 6.10 0.72 12.40
N PHE A 106 6.80 -0.28 11.85
CA PHE A 106 6.79 -1.63 12.42
C PHE A 106 7.39 -1.69 13.82
N GLU A 107 8.44 -0.92 14.08
CA GLU A 107 9.01 -0.80 15.43
C GLU A 107 7.99 -0.21 16.42
N ARG A 108 7.29 0.86 16.04
CA ARG A 108 6.23 1.46 16.87
C ARG A 108 5.09 0.47 17.13
N ILE A 109 4.66 -0.27 16.12
CA ILE A 109 3.63 -1.31 16.27
C ILE A 109 4.09 -2.36 17.28
N ARG A 110 5.34 -2.84 17.18
CA ARG A 110 5.92 -3.79 18.14
C ARG A 110 5.95 -3.23 19.55
N GLN A 111 6.38 -1.98 19.72
CA GLN A 111 6.43 -1.31 21.02
C GLN A 111 5.04 -1.23 21.66
N VAL A 112 4.02 -0.79 20.91
CA VAL A 112 2.64 -0.69 21.41
C VAL A 112 2.06 -2.08 21.71
N LEU A 113 2.30 -3.09 20.86
CA LEU A 113 1.88 -4.46 21.13
C LEU A 113 2.51 -5.04 22.42
N ASN A 114 3.72 -4.62 22.78
CA ASN A 114 4.39 -5.07 24.00
C ASN A 114 3.96 -4.33 25.27
N GLN A 115 3.16 -3.27 25.18
CA GLN A 115 2.62 -2.59 26.35
C GLN A 115 1.58 -3.47 27.07
N SER A 116 1.52 -3.36 28.40
CA SER A 116 0.54 -4.11 29.21
C SER A 116 -0.90 -3.67 28.95
N HIS A 117 -1.12 -2.39 28.69
CA HIS A 117 -2.43 -1.78 28.42
C HIS A 117 -2.35 -0.82 27.23
N PRO A 118 -2.23 -1.34 25.99
CA PRO A 118 -2.18 -0.49 24.81
C PRO A 118 -3.53 0.15 24.53
N SER A 119 -3.50 1.37 23.99
CA SER A 119 -4.70 2.08 23.57
C SER A 119 -5.41 1.34 22.42
N PRO A 120 -6.69 0.94 22.58
CA PRO A 120 -7.44 0.25 21.53
C PRO A 120 -7.56 1.07 20.25
N LEU A 121 -7.59 2.40 20.38
CA LEU A 121 -7.65 3.34 19.27
C LEU A 121 -6.38 3.27 18.42
N VAL A 122 -5.21 3.26 19.06
CA VAL A 122 -3.91 3.14 18.37
C VAL A 122 -3.77 1.78 17.68
N LEU A 123 -4.13 0.69 18.39
CA LEU A 123 -4.12 -0.65 17.80
C LEU A 123 -5.02 -0.73 16.57
N THR A 124 -6.21 -0.15 16.64
CA THR A 124 -7.14 -0.09 15.51
C THR A 124 -6.54 0.72 14.36
N GLY A 125 -5.97 1.90 14.65
CA GLY A 125 -5.31 2.73 13.65
C GLY A 125 -4.20 2.00 12.90
N PHE A 126 -3.31 1.31 13.64
CA PHE A 126 -2.26 0.48 13.05
C PHE A 126 -2.82 -0.67 12.21
N GLN A 127 -3.83 -1.38 12.71
CA GLN A 127 -4.47 -2.47 11.96
C GLN A 127 -5.02 -1.97 10.63
N ARG A 128 -5.72 -0.83 10.63
CA ARG A 128 -6.30 -0.24 9.42
C ARG A 128 -5.24 0.23 8.44
N VAL A 129 -4.15 0.84 8.90
CA VAL A 129 -3.03 1.25 8.05
C VAL A 129 -2.39 0.04 7.34
N LEU A 130 -2.16 -1.06 8.07
CA LEU A 130 -1.64 -2.29 7.46
C LEU A 130 -2.65 -2.93 6.50
N ALA A 131 -3.94 -2.90 6.84
CA ALA A 131 -5.02 -3.44 5.99
C ALA A 131 -5.21 -2.63 4.69
N LEU A 132 -5.04 -1.30 4.74
CA LEU A 132 -5.01 -0.42 3.57
C LEU A 132 -3.76 -0.65 2.68
N GLY A 133 -2.82 -1.48 3.15
CA GLY A 133 -1.71 -2.00 2.38
C GLY A 133 -0.48 -1.11 2.44
N PHE A 134 -0.18 -0.53 3.60
CA PHE A 134 1.19 -0.11 3.92
C PHE A 134 2.12 -1.33 3.84
N GLN A 135 3.30 -1.17 3.24
CA GLN A 135 4.25 -2.25 2.97
C GLN A 135 5.53 -2.10 3.81
N GLY A 136 6.03 -0.88 3.98
CA GLY A 136 7.28 -0.58 4.70
C GLY A 136 8.55 -1.08 4.02
N GLY A 137 8.45 -1.63 2.80
CA GLY A 137 9.55 -2.19 2.01
C GLY A 137 9.18 -3.53 1.36
N ASP A 138 10.01 -3.96 0.39
CA ASP A 138 9.72 -5.12 -0.47
C ASP A 138 10.52 -6.39 -0.11
N SER A 139 11.29 -6.36 0.98
CA SER A 139 12.08 -7.53 1.39
C SER A 139 11.17 -8.65 1.91
N VAL A 140 11.57 -9.90 1.70
CA VAL A 140 10.82 -11.07 2.19
C VAL A 140 10.63 -11.01 3.70
N GLN A 141 11.63 -10.53 4.45
CA GLN A 141 11.55 -10.36 5.89
C GLN A 141 10.46 -9.35 6.28
N ILE A 142 10.40 -8.21 5.59
CA ILE A 142 9.41 -7.16 5.85
C ILE A 142 7.99 -7.65 5.55
N VAL A 143 7.80 -8.36 4.43
CA VAL A 143 6.49 -8.92 4.07
C VAL A 143 5.99 -9.90 5.13
N GLN A 144 6.88 -10.74 5.67
CA GLN A 144 6.56 -11.68 6.73
C GLN A 144 6.27 -10.97 8.07
N GLU A 145 7.07 -9.98 8.44
CA GLU A 145 6.84 -9.16 9.65
C GLU A 145 5.49 -8.42 9.56
N ARG A 146 5.17 -7.83 8.41
CA ARG A 146 3.89 -7.18 8.19
C ARG A 146 2.71 -8.12 8.42
N GLN A 147 2.80 -9.34 7.90
CA GLN A 147 1.75 -10.35 8.07
C GLN A 147 1.60 -10.77 9.53
N SER A 148 2.70 -11.00 10.25
CA SER A 148 2.65 -11.39 11.66
C SER A 148 2.11 -10.27 12.55
N LEU A 149 2.50 -9.02 12.30
CA LEU A 149 1.99 -7.85 13.03
C LEU A 149 0.50 -7.61 12.74
N LEU A 150 0.07 -7.75 11.49
CA LEU A 150 -1.35 -7.63 11.13
C LEU A 150 -2.20 -8.72 11.82
N ALA A 151 -1.70 -9.95 11.90
CA ALA A 151 -2.38 -11.04 12.60
C ALA A 151 -2.50 -10.72 14.11
N ALA A 152 -1.40 -10.30 14.75
CA ALA A 152 -1.40 -9.94 16.17
C ALA A 152 -2.33 -8.75 16.48
N LEU A 153 -2.38 -7.75 15.61
CA LEU A 153 -3.31 -6.62 15.73
C LEU A 153 -4.77 -7.09 15.58
N THR A 154 -5.04 -8.00 14.65
CA THR A 154 -6.39 -8.53 14.41
C THR A 154 -6.88 -9.39 15.57
N GLU A 155 -6.00 -10.15 16.20
CA GLU A 155 -6.33 -10.90 17.43
C GLU A 155 -6.76 -9.98 18.57
N ARG A 156 -6.10 -8.80 18.72
CA ARG A 156 -6.41 -7.86 19.81
C ARG A 156 -7.62 -6.95 19.54
N VAL A 157 -7.75 -6.45 18.32
CA VAL A 157 -8.81 -5.49 17.94
C VAL A 157 -10.09 -6.20 17.53
N GLY A 158 -9.99 -7.47 17.12
CA GLY A 158 -11.07 -8.24 16.53
C GLY A 158 -11.08 -8.17 15.00
N GLU A 159 -11.92 -9.01 14.40
CA GLU A 159 -12.07 -9.05 12.94
C GLU A 159 -12.62 -7.73 12.41
N MET A 160 -12.10 -7.33 11.25
CA MET A 160 -12.59 -6.18 10.50
C MET A 160 -13.99 -6.50 9.97
N VAL A 161 -15.03 -6.16 10.73
CA VAL A 161 -16.42 -6.29 10.27
C VAL A 161 -16.69 -5.16 9.29
N VAL A 162 -16.50 -5.43 8.00
CA VAL A 162 -17.00 -4.56 6.93
C VAL A 162 -18.52 -4.62 6.98
N GLN A 163 -19.15 -3.61 7.57
CA GLN A 163 -20.61 -3.54 7.56
C GLN A 163 -21.09 -3.36 6.10
N PRO A 164 -21.98 -4.23 5.60
CA PRO A 164 -22.35 -4.29 4.19
C PRO A 164 -23.04 -3.02 3.66
N HIS A 165 -23.53 -2.13 4.54
CA HIS A 165 -24.15 -0.86 4.13
C HIS A 165 -23.16 0.19 3.61
N GLN A 166 -21.84 -0.04 3.77
CA GLN A 166 -20.77 0.77 3.19
C GLN A 166 -20.09 0.09 1.99
N ALA A 167 -20.76 -0.86 1.34
CA ALA A 167 -20.37 -1.32 0.03
C ALA A 167 -20.58 -0.17 -0.97
N ILE A 168 -19.64 0.79 -0.97
CA ILE A 168 -19.47 1.77 -2.03
C ILE A 168 -19.34 0.92 -3.30
N ARG A 169 -20.40 0.91 -4.11
CA ARG A 169 -20.33 0.48 -5.51
C ARG A 169 -19.42 1.46 -6.20
N THR A 170 -18.12 1.24 -6.07
CA THR A 170 -17.16 1.88 -6.94
C THR A 170 -17.49 1.39 -8.34
N HIS A 171 -18.02 2.28 -9.17
CA HIS A 171 -17.89 2.17 -10.61
C HIS A 171 -16.42 2.40 -10.96
N ALA A 172 -15.55 1.52 -10.44
CA ALA A 172 -14.21 1.39 -10.93
C ALA A 172 -14.35 0.81 -12.33
N ARG A 173 -14.23 1.67 -13.34
CA ARG A 173 -13.84 1.20 -14.67
C ARG A 173 -12.58 0.38 -14.45
N ARG A 174 -12.75 -0.93 -14.60
CA ARG A 174 -11.73 -1.95 -14.44
C ARG A 174 -10.68 -1.74 -15.54
N CYS A 175 -9.79 -0.77 -15.37
CA CYS A 175 -8.51 -0.74 -16.04
C CYS A 175 -7.58 -1.69 -15.27
N GLN A 176 -7.91 -2.97 -15.32
CA GLN A 176 -7.04 -4.07 -14.95
C GLN A 176 -5.99 -4.18 -16.07
N GLY A 177 -5.06 -3.24 -16.07
CA GLY A 177 -4.07 -3.06 -17.13
C GLY A 177 -2.66 -3.19 -16.58
N ARG A 178 -2.24 -4.44 -16.35
CA ARG A 178 -0.85 -4.88 -16.55
C ARG A 178 0.19 -4.33 -15.58
N PHE A 179 0.14 -4.73 -14.31
CA PHE A 179 1.30 -4.63 -13.40
C PHE A 179 1.37 -5.85 -12.47
N TRP A 180 1.62 -7.03 -13.03
CA TRP A 180 2.17 -8.23 -12.33
C TRP A 180 2.47 -9.46 -13.23
N ARG A 181 2.52 -9.26 -14.56
CA ARG A 181 2.91 -10.30 -15.53
C ARG A 181 3.98 -9.77 -16.49
N SER A 182 5.10 -9.33 -15.96
CA SER A 182 6.36 -9.36 -16.70
C SER A 182 7.07 -10.69 -16.41
N ARG A 183 6.42 -11.83 -16.72
CA ARG A 183 7.20 -13.01 -17.12
C ARG A 183 7.79 -12.67 -18.48
N SER A 184 8.95 -12.01 -18.41
CA SER A 184 9.93 -11.71 -19.44
C SER A 184 9.43 -11.92 -20.88
N LEU A 185 9.21 -10.82 -21.61
CA LEU A 185 9.08 -10.86 -23.07
C LEU A 185 10.25 -11.64 -23.71
N GLY A 186 11.43 -11.63 -23.08
CA GLY A 186 12.58 -12.45 -23.47
C GLY A 186 12.36 -13.96 -23.31
N PHE A 187 11.60 -14.42 -22.30
CA PHE A 187 11.29 -15.84 -22.12
C PHE A 187 10.44 -16.40 -23.26
N TRP A 188 9.43 -15.64 -23.70
CA TRP A 188 8.62 -16.02 -24.87
C TRP A 188 9.42 -15.93 -26.17
N GLY A 189 10.30 -14.93 -26.31
CA GLY A 189 11.23 -14.83 -27.44
C GLY A 189 12.14 -16.06 -27.57
N CYS A 190 12.77 -16.51 -26.48
CA CYS A 190 13.63 -17.69 -26.48
C CYS A 190 12.88 -18.97 -26.86
N GLN A 191 11.63 -19.13 -26.42
CA GLN A 191 10.81 -20.30 -26.77
C GLN A 191 10.48 -20.38 -28.27
N VAL A 192 10.14 -19.24 -28.89
CA VAL A 192 9.84 -19.18 -30.33
C VAL A 192 11.09 -19.50 -31.15
N VAL A 193 12.24 -18.92 -30.79
CA VAL A 193 13.52 -19.18 -31.48
C VAL A 193 13.90 -20.66 -31.39
N LEU A 194 13.76 -21.27 -30.22
CA LEU A 194 14.08 -22.69 -30.02
C LEU A 194 13.18 -23.61 -30.85
N ALA A 195 11.89 -23.31 -30.94
CA ALA A 195 10.95 -24.07 -31.76
C ALA A 195 11.30 -24.00 -33.26
N VAL A 196 11.67 -22.83 -33.77
CA VAL A 196 12.08 -22.65 -35.18
C VAL A 196 13.36 -23.42 -35.48
N VAL A 197 14.35 -23.39 -34.59
CA VAL A 197 15.61 -24.14 -34.76
C VAL A 197 15.36 -25.65 -34.79
N LEU A 198 14.53 -26.18 -33.89
CA LEU A 198 14.18 -27.61 -33.88
C LEU A 198 13.43 -28.03 -35.14
N MET A 199 12.50 -27.20 -35.61
CA MET A 199 11.74 -27.45 -36.84
C MET A 199 12.65 -27.45 -38.07
N TRP A 200 13.60 -26.51 -38.16
CA TRP A 200 14.61 -26.47 -39.22
C TRP A 200 15.50 -27.71 -39.21
N TRP A 201 15.97 -28.11 -38.02
CA TRP A 201 16.84 -29.28 -37.87
C TRP A 201 16.11 -30.58 -38.27
N GLY A 202 14.84 -30.72 -37.87
CA GLY A 202 14.00 -31.85 -38.27
C GLY A 202 13.80 -31.92 -39.79
N LEU A 203 13.53 -30.77 -40.43
CA LEU A 203 13.38 -30.70 -41.89
C LEU A 203 14.69 -31.05 -42.61
N HIS A 204 15.83 -30.58 -42.09
CA HIS A 204 17.14 -30.89 -42.65
C HIS A 204 17.46 -32.39 -42.58
N LEU A 205 17.17 -33.04 -41.46
CA LEU A 205 17.36 -34.49 -41.29
C LEU A 205 16.43 -35.30 -42.20
N TYR A 206 15.19 -34.84 -42.38
CA TYR A 206 14.24 -35.47 -43.31
C TYR A 206 14.73 -35.37 -44.77
N LEU A 207 15.22 -34.20 -45.20
CA LEU A 207 15.79 -34.04 -46.54
C LEU A 207 17.05 -34.89 -46.74
N GLN A 208 17.89 -35.04 -45.72
CA GLN A 208 19.06 -35.91 -45.78
C GLN A 208 18.69 -37.40 -45.91
N GLN A 209 17.60 -37.85 -45.25
CA GLN A 209 17.09 -39.21 -45.43
C GLN A 209 16.49 -39.44 -46.83
N CYS A 210 15.81 -38.45 -47.41
CA CYS A 210 15.27 -38.57 -48.77
C CYS A 210 16.36 -38.62 -49.84
N LEU A 211 17.50 -37.94 -49.63
CA LEU A 211 18.62 -37.91 -50.57
C LEU A 211 19.58 -39.09 -50.44
N SER A 212 19.56 -39.84 -49.33
CA SER A 212 20.43 -41.02 -49.14
C SER A 212 19.81 -42.34 -49.59
N VAL A 213 18.55 -42.33 -50.07
CA VAL A 213 17.79 -43.53 -50.49
C VAL A 213 17.54 -43.55 -52.01
N GLY A 214 18.01 -42.55 -52.76
CA GLY A 214 18.07 -42.55 -54.22
C GLY A 214 19.51 -42.74 -54.71
#